data_AF-N1UA28-F1
#
_entry.id   AF-N1UA28-F1
#
_cell.length_a   1.000
_cell.length_b   1.000
_cell.length_c   1.000
_cell.angle_alpha   90.00
_cell.angle_beta   90.00
_cell.angle_gamma   90.00
#
_symmetry.space_group_name_H-M   'P 1'
#
loop_
_entity.id
_entity.type
_entity.pdbx_description
1 polymer ?
#
loop_
_entity_poly.entity_id
_entity_poly.type
_entity_poly.pdbx_seq_one_letter_code
_entity_poly.pdbx_strand_id
1 'polypeptide(L)'
;MASKKKVFLDSDVIIDFLYSRPEGFEYSAQVFNLIELGKIQGYISSLIIWNIFYLLKKFLGHKEALNKVKSLRILINIISVDDKIIDLALDSNI
;
A
#
# COMPACT_ATOMS: atom_id res chain seq x y z
N MET A 1 -14.48 20.22 -11.04
CA MET A 1 -13.23 19.63 -10.52
C MET A 1 -13.25 18.16 -10.91
N ALA A 2 -12.34 17.69 -11.78
CA ALA A 2 -12.39 16.31 -12.26
C ALA A 2 -12.13 15.33 -11.10
N SER A 3 -12.93 14.26 -11.00
CA SER A 3 -12.74 13.22 -9.99
C SER A 3 -11.41 12.51 -10.26
N LYS A 4 -10.48 12.54 -9.29
CA LYS A 4 -9.21 11.81 -9.37
C LYS A 4 -9.48 10.31 -9.39
N LYS A 5 -8.75 9.56 -10.23
CA LYS A 5 -8.86 8.11 -10.30
C LYS A 5 -8.39 7.50 -8.99
N LYS A 6 -9.21 6.65 -8.38
CA LYS A 6 -8.89 5.93 -7.14
C LYS A 6 -8.35 4.55 -7.50
N VAL A 7 -7.23 4.18 -6.90
CA VAL A 7 -6.59 2.88 -7.12
C VAL A 7 -6.36 2.20 -5.77
N PHE A 8 -6.68 0.91 -5.70
CA PHE A 8 -6.29 0.08 -4.57
C PHE A 8 -4.92 -0.53 -4.87
N LEU A 9 -4.00 -0.47 -3.91
CA LEU A 9 -2.65 -1.01 -4.05
C LEU A 9 -2.55 -2.31 -3.26
N ASP A 10 -2.09 -3.36 -3.92
CA ASP A 10 -1.73 -4.61 -3.26
C ASP A 10 -0.39 -4.48 -2.51
N SER A 11 -0.17 -5.35 -1.53
CA SER A 11 1.02 -5.39 -0.68
C SER A 11 2.31 -5.50 -1.49
N ASP A 12 2.32 -6.33 -2.54
CA ASP A 12 3.51 -6.55 -3.36
C ASP A 12 3.96 -5.29 -4.10
N VAL A 13 3.01 -4.52 -4.67
CA VAL A 13 3.32 -3.22 -5.31
C VAL A 13 4.00 -2.27 -4.33
N ILE A 14 3.57 -2.30 -3.06
CA ILE A 14 4.11 -1.42 -2.04
C ILE A 14 5.47 -1.92 -1.55
N ILE A 15 5.65 -3.23 -1.41
CA ILE A 15 6.94 -3.83 -1.06
C ILE A 15 7.96 -3.58 -2.16
N ASP A 16 7.58 -3.73 -3.42
CA ASP A 16 8.45 -3.49 -4.56
C ASP A 16 8.96 -2.04 -4.56
N PHE A 17 8.09 -1.09 -4.23
CA PHE A 17 8.49 0.32 -4.07
C PHE A 17 9.38 0.55 -2.84
N LEU A 18 8.96 0.09 -1.65
CA LEU A 18 9.64 0.38 -0.40
C LEU A 18 10.97 -0.34 -0.24
N TYR A 19 11.11 -1.53 -0.81
CA TYR A 19 12.32 -2.36 -0.76
C TYR A 19 13.13 -2.34 -2.07
N SER A 20 12.66 -1.59 -3.08
CA SER A 20 13.30 -1.52 -4.40
C SER A 20 13.54 -2.90 -5.02
N ARG A 21 12.52 -3.77 -5.00
CA ARG A 21 12.64 -5.13 -5.58
C ARG A 21 12.79 -5.04 -7.09
N PRO A 22 13.85 -5.63 -7.69
CA PRO A 22 14.15 -5.46 -9.11
C PRO A 22 13.00 -5.80 -10.06
N GLU A 23 12.20 -6.82 -9.73
CA GLU A 23 11.13 -7.35 -10.57
C GLU A 23 9.97 -6.36 -10.81
N GLY A 24 9.69 -5.48 -9.84
CA GLY A 24 8.51 -4.59 -9.88
C GLY A 24 8.77 -3.13 -9.51
N PHE A 25 10.02 -2.77 -9.18
CA PHE A 25 10.35 -1.43 -8.70
C PHE A 25 10.01 -0.34 -9.73
N GLU A 26 10.33 -0.53 -11.01
CA GLU A 26 10.10 0.50 -12.03
C GLU A 26 8.61 0.85 -12.14
N TYR A 27 7.74 -0.16 -12.23
CA TYR A 27 6.30 0.04 -12.34
C TYR A 27 5.69 0.61 -11.06
N SER A 28 6.09 0.09 -9.89
CA SER A 28 5.60 0.60 -8.61
C SER A 28 6.03 2.06 -8.37
N ALA A 29 7.27 2.42 -8.70
CA ALA A 29 7.75 3.80 -8.63
C ALA A 29 6.94 4.76 -9.51
N GLN A 30 6.55 4.34 -10.73
CA GLN A 30 5.66 5.14 -11.58
C GLN A 30 4.29 5.36 -10.93
N VAL A 31 3.71 4.33 -10.29
CA VAL A 31 2.43 4.45 -9.56
C VAL A 31 2.56 5.44 -8.40
N PHE A 32 3.60 5.34 -7.59
CA PHE A 32 3.82 6.26 -6.46
C PHE A 32 4.10 7.69 -6.90
N ASN A 33 4.81 7.89 -8.02
CA ASN A 33 4.98 9.22 -8.61
C ASN A 33 3.63 9.84 -9.06
N LEU A 34 2.73 9.04 -9.63
CA LEU A 34 1.38 9.53 -9.98
C LEU A 34 0.55 9.92 -8.75
N ILE A 35 0.73 9.21 -7.63
CA ILE A 35 0.10 9.54 -6.33
C ILE A 35 0.68 10.85 -5.80
N GLU A 36 2.00 11.00 -5.79
CA GLU A 36 2.70 12.19 -5.29
C GLU A 36 2.36 13.44 -6.11
N LEU A 37 2.30 13.31 -7.45
CA LEU A 37 1.82 14.38 -8.35
C LEU A 37 0.31 14.65 -8.21
N GLY A 38 -0.39 13.89 -7.38
CA GLY A 38 -1.83 14.03 -7.15
C GLY A 38 -2.68 13.71 -8.38
N LYS A 39 -2.17 12.97 -9.36
CA LYS A 39 -2.91 12.54 -10.56
C LYS A 39 -3.88 11.40 -10.26
N ILE A 40 -3.50 10.53 -9.31
CA ILE A 40 -4.36 9.46 -8.78
C ILE A 40 -4.37 9.48 -7.24
N GLN A 41 -5.29 8.76 -6.63
CA GLN A 41 -5.34 8.56 -5.19
C GLN A 41 -5.12 7.08 -4.87
N GLY A 42 -4.08 6.77 -4.11
CA GLY A 42 -3.78 5.41 -3.63
C GLY A 42 -4.56 5.08 -2.36
N TYR A 43 -5.07 3.86 -2.29
CA TYR A 43 -5.78 3.29 -1.15
C TYR A 43 -5.22 1.90 -0.83
N ILE A 44 -5.20 1.56 0.46
CA ILE A 44 -4.87 0.22 0.96
C ILE A 44 -5.83 -0.17 2.07
N SER A 45 -5.98 -1.46 2.36
CA SER A 45 -6.68 -1.90 3.56
C SER A 45 -5.84 -1.64 4.81
N SER A 46 -6.50 -1.43 5.95
CA SER A 46 -5.84 -1.23 7.25
C SER A 46 -4.86 -2.35 7.63
N LEU A 47 -5.09 -3.59 7.18
CA LEU A 47 -4.23 -4.74 7.42
C LEU A 47 -2.87 -4.64 6.71
N ILE A 48 -2.84 -4.06 5.50
CA ILE A 48 -1.64 -3.98 4.66
C ILE A 48 -0.50 -3.21 5.35
N ILE A 49 -0.81 -2.15 6.13
CA ILE A 49 0.19 -1.38 6.89
C ILE A 49 1.04 -2.28 7.78
N TRP A 50 0.39 -3.19 8.52
CA TRP A 50 1.07 -4.04 9.49
C TRP A 50 1.79 -5.21 8.82
N ASN A 51 1.22 -5.76 7.76
CA ASN A 51 1.89 -6.79 6.96
C ASN A 51 3.21 -6.26 6.36
N ILE A 52 3.18 -5.06 5.78
CA ILE A 52 4.38 -4.41 5.24
C ILE A 52 5.40 -4.13 6.35
N PHE A 53 4.96 -3.58 7.48
CA PHE A 53 5.86 -3.33 8.62
C PHE A 53 6.57 -4.61 9.05
N TYR A 54 5.82 -5.69 9.21
CA TYR A 54 6.35 -6.98 9.65
C TYR A 54 7.37 -7.54 8.66
N LEU A 55 7.08 -7.46 7.36
CA LEU A 55 7.99 -7.92 6.31
C LEU A 55 9.25 -7.05 6.25
N LEU A 56 9.11 -5.73 6.17
CA LEU A 56 10.26 -4.81 6.15
C LEU A 56 11.13 -4.94 7.40
N LYS A 57 10.54 -5.20 8.57
CA LYS A 57 11.30 -5.41 9.81
C LYS A 57 12.23 -6.62 9.71
N LYS A 58 11.86 -7.67 8.98
CA LYS A 58 12.72 -8.84 8.76
C LYS A 58 13.94 -8.53 7.91
N PHE A 59 13.81 -7.63 6.94
CA PHE A 59 14.88 -7.31 5.98
C PHE A 59 15.74 -6.12 6.39
N LEU A 60 15.14 -5.10 7.01
CA LEU A 60 15.76 -3.79 7.28
C LEU A 60 15.92 -3.49 8.79
N GLY A 61 15.33 -4.34 9.65
CA GLY A 61 15.25 -4.07 11.07
C GLY A 61 14.14 -3.06 11.45
N HIS A 62 13.90 -2.93 12.74
CA HIS A 62 12.73 -2.22 13.28
C HIS A 62 12.69 -0.73 12.91
N LYS A 63 13.80 -0.02 13.11
CA LYS A 63 13.86 1.45 12.96
C LYS A 63 13.58 1.87 11.51
N GLU A 64 14.22 1.21 10.56
CA GLU A 64 14.08 1.54 9.14
C GLU A 64 12.70 1.14 8.61
N ALA A 65 12.19 -0.04 8.99
CA ALA A 65 10.84 -0.48 8.65
C ALA A 65 9.78 0.52 9.13
N LEU A 66 9.89 1.00 10.37
CA LEU A 66 8.97 1.99 10.92
C LEU A 66 9.02 3.32 10.14
N ASN A 67 10.22 3.78 9.76
CA ASN A 67 10.37 5.00 8.97
C ASN A 67 9.72 4.87 7.59
N LYS A 68 9.94 3.74 6.90
CA LYS A 68 9.32 3.48 5.59
C LYS A 68 7.79 3.44 5.67
N VAL A 69 7.23 2.79 6.67
CA VAL A 69 5.77 2.73 6.89
C VAL A 69 5.19 4.10 7.23
N LYS A 70 5.89 4.93 8.01
CA LYS A 70 5.48 6.32 8.28
C LYS A 70 5.45 7.14 6.99
N SER A 71 6.46 7.02 6.13
CA SER A 71 6.49 7.70 4.83
C SER A 71 5.37 7.23 3.92
N LEU A 72 5.13 5.92 3.84
CA LEU A 72 3.99 5.36 3.10
C LEU A 72 2.67 5.98 3.57
N ARG A 73 2.46 6.05 4.89
CA ARG A 73 1.20 6.56 5.48
C ARG A 73 0.89 8.00 5.05
N ILE A 74 1.89 8.83 4.77
CA ILE A 74 1.67 10.21 4.31
C ILE A 74 1.07 10.23 2.88
N LEU A 75 1.39 9.23 2.06
CA LEU A 75 1.03 9.18 0.64
C LEU A 75 -0.30 8.48 0.36
N ILE A 76 -0.68 7.50 1.19
CA ILE A 76 -1.83 6.62 0.92
C ILE A 76 -3.05 6.90 1.80
N ASN A 77 -4.22 6.48 1.34
CA ASN A 77 -5.46 6.47 2.11
C ASN A 77 -5.71 5.07 2.69
N ILE A 78 -6.24 5.00 3.91
CA ILE A 78 -6.57 3.73 4.57
C ILE A 78 -8.06 3.46 4.45
N ILE A 79 -8.41 2.26 4.03
CA ILE A 79 -9.77 1.71 4.09
C ILE A 79 -9.85 0.81 5.33
N SER A 80 -10.75 1.13 6.26
CA SER A 80 -11.05 0.28 7.40
C SER A 80 -11.67 -1.03 6.95
N VAL A 81 -11.28 -2.13 7.60
CA VAL A 81 -11.87 -3.45 7.39
C VAL A 81 -12.47 -3.86 8.73
N ASP A 82 -13.74 -4.28 8.71
CA ASP A 82 -14.49 -4.76 9.87
C ASP A 82 -15.03 -6.17 9.60
N ASP A 83 -15.66 -6.77 10.61
CA ASP A 83 -16.18 -8.14 10.55
C ASP A 83 -17.14 -8.32 9.37
N LYS A 84 -17.99 -7.32 9.09
CA LYS A 84 -18.94 -7.38 7.98
C LYS A 84 -18.24 -7.42 6.62
N ILE A 85 -17.20 -6.61 6.43
CA ILE A 85 -16.41 -6.63 5.19
C ILE A 85 -15.74 -8.00 5.02
N ILE A 86 -15.26 -8.60 6.12
CA ILE A 86 -14.64 -9.92 6.11
C ILE A 86 -15.66 -11.00 5.73
N ASP A 87 -16.82 -11.03 6.38
CA ASP A 87 -17.87 -12.01 6.09
C ASP A 87 -18.30 -11.95 4.62
N LEU A 88 -18.54 -10.74 4.10
CA LEU A 88 -18.89 -10.54 2.68
C LEU A 88 -17.77 -10.99 1.73
N ALA A 89 -16.51 -10.82 2.11
CA ALA A 89 -15.39 -11.26 1.30
C ALA A 89 -15.26 -12.80 1.29
N LEU A 90 -15.57 -13.47 2.40
CA LEU A 90 -15.56 -14.93 2.49
C LEU A 90 -16.69 -15.58 1.68
N ASP A 91 -17.85 -14.93 1.61
CA ASP A 91 -19.00 -15.37 0.81
C ASP A 91 -18.91 -14.93 -0.67
N SER A 92 -17.85 -14.23 -1.06
CA SER A 92 -17.66 -13.71 -2.41
C SER A 92 -17.26 -14.82 -3.39
N ASN A 93 -17.95 -14.91 -4.53
CA ASN A 93 -17.61 -15.80 -5.65
C ASN A 93 -16.77 -15.11 -6.75
N ILE A 94 -16.12 -14.01 -6.40
CA ILE A 94 -15.19 -13.27 -7.28
C ILE A 94 -13.80 -13.86 -7.15
#